data_AF-A0A955V4I4-F1
#
_entry.id   AF-A0A955V4I4-F1
#
_cell.length_a   1.000
_cell.length_b   1.000
_cell.length_c   1.000
_cell.angle_alpha   90.00
_cell.angle_beta   90.00
_cell.angle_gamma   90.00
#
_symmetry.space_group_name_H-M   'P 1'
#
loop_
_entity.id
_entity.type
_entity.pdbx_description
1 polymer ?
#
loop_
_entity_poly.entity_id
_entity_poly.type
_entity_poly.pdbx_seq_one_letter_code
_entity_poly.pdbx_strand_id
1 'polypeptide(L)'
;MKSLSMVMISAASGLLALGGCADEDALPGGGLGGATLHVAALGDCASNENRDRQFPRGADRVVLELTGGAIPSGTPVILSALASDATAAGEVIVPGVPPGQGMTLRVVACAGAEALWAGETGGVDVVANEKTFPTVFLTPVDKVACTGNAESSAGARDMREGRAFAALAADGDAAWVFGGLSGYTASTVTATATATIDRYDRTTGEFEGAGGLQSARAMALAVPQADGKIKVYGGTTRLVIASFGKPALWAAHGDAPSAASEIYDPETEQSQVDVAQPLPALPALAATDAGVVLAVGGVEQGGVGNDPDAVSQNMTRFDGDGAASAELPDSGRIGATVVPLGDRFLVWGGNADGDVANAGLLVSASGALATGVDRLTVNGLASVPIFAAGARLSDGAGGTARVLVAGGGTIQSDGSFLPRDVEAARLQVVVIDATLGTATVTDVDTGAAGLGTAFQRGAARLMPLGGDNFWLYGGYTAFVPKDICGGTGSDCLPAKTVRFAMTGIDTAPTATPVGNALELSVGPLGAGALPLGDGAILVTSGIATITQSSLGKAAALVRFAAFERDLCALAP
;
A
#
# COMPACT_ATOMS: atom_id res chain seq x y z
N MET A 1 31.83 45.79 21.26
CA MET A 1 31.70 46.93 22.21
C MET A 1 30.21 47.13 22.43
N LYS A 2 29.56 47.01 23.60
CA LYS A 2 29.90 47.03 25.05
C LYS A 2 29.05 45.94 25.76
N SER A 3 29.65 45.05 26.55
CA SER A 3 29.65 44.98 28.03
C SER A 3 28.30 44.57 28.66
N LEU A 4 28.12 43.30 29.07
CA LEU A 4 28.39 42.70 30.40
C LEU A 4 27.42 43.15 31.52
N SER A 5 26.66 42.20 32.08
CA SER A 5 26.58 42.02 33.53
C SER A 5 26.05 40.63 33.90
N MET A 6 26.71 40.11 34.93
CA MET A 6 26.70 38.78 35.51
C MET A 6 25.84 38.81 36.77
N VAL A 7 25.02 37.78 37.03
CA VAL A 7 24.53 37.47 38.37
C VAL A 7 24.61 35.95 38.60
N MET A 8 25.59 35.56 39.41
CA MET A 8 25.63 34.33 40.19
C MET A 8 24.67 34.46 41.37
N ILE A 9 23.83 33.45 41.62
CA ILE A 9 23.33 33.14 42.97
C ILE A 9 23.51 31.65 43.24
N SER A 10 24.02 31.41 44.44
CA SER A 10 24.52 30.18 45.04
C SER A 10 23.42 29.25 45.58
N ALA A 11 23.73 27.95 45.53
CA ALA A 11 23.34 26.81 46.37
C ALA A 11 22.12 26.90 47.31
N ALA A 12 21.22 25.92 47.16
CA ALA A 12 20.51 25.32 48.28
C ALA A 12 20.48 23.80 48.12
N SER A 13 21.12 23.14 49.09
CA SER A 13 21.22 21.69 49.25
C SER A 13 19.87 21.07 49.59
N GLY A 14 19.45 20.05 48.84
CA GLY A 14 18.33 19.19 49.18
C GLY A 14 18.78 17.73 49.19
N LEU A 15 18.95 17.16 50.39
CA LEU A 15 19.07 15.73 50.62
C LEU A 15 17.80 15.03 50.12
N LEU A 16 17.93 14.12 49.16
CA LEU A 16 16.91 13.10 48.86
C LEU A 16 17.56 11.73 49.13
N ALA A 17 16.98 11.01 50.08
CA ALA A 17 17.32 9.63 50.37
C ALA A 17 16.82 8.74 49.22
N LEU A 18 17.77 8.17 48.47
CA LEU A 18 17.50 7.08 47.55
C LEU A 18 17.45 5.77 48.36
N GLY A 19 16.28 5.13 48.35
CA GLY A 19 16.15 3.73 48.77
C GLY A 19 16.92 2.85 47.79
N GLY A 20 17.76 1.97 48.32
CA GLY A 20 18.56 1.05 47.52
C GLY A 20 17.69 0.04 46.78
N CYS A 21 17.88 -0.06 45.47
CA CYS A 21 17.63 -1.29 44.74
C CYS A 21 18.70 -2.29 45.19
N ALA A 22 18.30 -3.49 45.57
CA ALA A 22 19.22 -4.58 45.84
C ALA A 22 19.94 -4.94 44.53
N ASP A 23 21.27 -4.94 44.56
CA ASP A 23 22.11 -5.49 43.51
C ASP A 23 21.84 -7.00 43.40
N GLU A 24 21.37 -7.46 42.23
CA GLU A 24 21.40 -8.88 41.87
C GLU A 24 22.85 -9.29 41.60
N ASP A 25 23.27 -10.40 42.20
CA ASP A 25 24.62 -10.94 42.11
C ASP A 25 25.09 -11.10 40.65
N ALA A 26 26.23 -10.47 40.34
CA ALA A 26 26.88 -10.59 39.05
C ALA A 26 27.30 -12.05 38.76
N LEU A 27 26.71 -12.66 37.72
CA LEU A 27 27.09 -13.99 37.25
C LEU A 27 28.53 -13.96 36.69
N PRO A 28 29.43 -14.88 37.11
CA PRO A 28 30.80 -14.91 36.64
C PRO A 28 30.90 -15.65 35.28
N GLY A 29 30.85 -14.88 34.19
CA GLY A 29 31.10 -15.35 32.83
C GLY A 29 31.08 -14.16 31.87
N GLY A 30 32.10 -14.01 31.03
CA GLY A 30 32.37 -12.76 30.28
C GLY A 30 31.17 -12.19 29.51
N GLY A 31 30.74 -10.99 29.91
CA GLY A 31 30.16 -9.92 29.08
C GLY A 31 29.17 -10.31 27.99
N LEU A 32 28.24 -11.23 28.24
CA LEU A 32 27.13 -11.49 27.34
C LEU A 32 25.96 -10.57 27.72
N GLY A 33 25.54 -9.71 26.79
CA GLY A 33 24.30 -8.95 26.94
C GLY A 33 23.10 -9.90 27.02
N GLY A 34 22.07 -9.47 27.75
CA GLY A 34 20.77 -10.15 27.76
C GLY A 34 19.72 -9.22 27.16
N ALA A 35 18.90 -9.73 26.25
CA ALA A 35 17.70 -9.00 25.82
C ALA A 35 16.51 -9.50 26.64
N THR A 36 15.74 -8.58 27.20
CA THR A 36 14.44 -8.91 27.78
C THR A 36 13.40 -8.62 26.72
N LEU A 37 12.80 -9.67 26.17
CA LEU A 37 11.76 -9.53 25.17
C LEU A 37 10.40 -9.41 25.85
N HIS A 38 9.71 -8.31 25.59
CA HIS A 38 8.28 -8.21 25.88
C HIS A 38 7.53 -8.68 24.64
N VAL A 39 6.95 -9.88 24.74
CA VAL A 39 6.12 -10.43 23.68
C VAL A 39 4.67 -10.03 23.94
N ALA A 40 4.06 -9.29 23.02
CA ALA A 40 2.63 -9.07 22.99
C ALA A 40 2.05 -9.83 21.79
N ALA A 41 1.27 -10.89 22.07
CA ALA A 41 0.52 -11.60 21.04
C ALA A 41 -0.82 -10.91 20.84
N LEU A 42 -1.11 -10.45 19.62
CA LEU A 42 -2.40 -9.85 19.30
C LEU A 42 -3.41 -10.94 18.94
N GLY A 43 -4.50 -11.09 19.67
CA GLY A 43 -5.59 -12.02 19.33
C GLY A 43 -6.19 -11.80 17.93
N ASP A 44 -7.18 -12.61 17.55
CA ASP A 44 -7.91 -12.32 16.31
C ASP A 44 -8.67 -10.99 16.42
N CYS A 45 -8.97 -10.35 15.28
CA CYS A 45 -9.55 -9.00 15.26
C CYS A 45 -10.94 -8.88 15.93
N ALA A 46 -11.58 -10.00 16.31
CA ALA A 46 -12.88 -10.04 16.99
C ALA A 46 -12.77 -10.25 18.51
N SER A 47 -11.66 -10.77 19.05
CA SER A 47 -11.62 -11.15 20.47
C SER A 47 -11.08 -10.09 21.41
N ASN A 48 -10.33 -9.07 20.95
CA ASN A 48 -9.61 -8.12 21.83
C ASN A 48 -8.84 -8.82 22.99
N GLU A 49 -8.59 -10.13 22.86
CA GLU A 49 -7.85 -10.92 23.81
C GLU A 49 -6.39 -10.59 23.56
N ASN A 50 -5.89 -9.59 24.28
CA ASN A 50 -4.54 -9.51 24.87
C ASN A 50 -4.11 -8.05 25.06
N ARG A 51 -4.70 -7.42 26.08
CA ARG A 51 -4.09 -6.26 26.74
C ARG A 51 -2.98 -6.66 27.73
N ASP A 52 -2.88 -7.95 28.03
CA ASP A 52 -1.92 -8.47 29.00
C ASP A 52 -0.72 -9.06 28.25
N ARG A 53 0.48 -8.63 28.64
CA ARG A 53 1.78 -9.18 28.20
C ARG A 53 1.81 -10.67 28.52
N GLN A 54 1.38 -11.51 27.59
CA GLN A 54 1.36 -12.96 27.75
C GLN A 54 2.12 -13.60 26.61
N PHE A 55 2.79 -14.71 26.92
CA PHE A 55 3.46 -15.53 25.94
C PHE A 55 2.44 -15.98 24.87
N PRO A 56 2.81 -16.03 23.57
CA PRO A 56 1.86 -16.32 22.50
C PRO A 56 1.15 -17.65 22.71
N ARG A 57 -0.19 -17.61 22.70
CA ARG A 57 -1.02 -18.77 23.01
C ARG A 57 -0.72 -19.90 22.01
N GLY A 58 -0.51 -21.09 22.54
CA GLY A 58 -0.22 -22.30 21.77
C GLY A 58 1.24 -22.47 21.37
N ALA A 59 2.09 -21.45 21.54
CA ALA A 59 3.52 -21.59 21.29
C ALA A 59 4.24 -22.28 22.46
N ASP A 60 5.20 -23.15 22.15
CA ASP A 60 6.11 -23.79 23.10
C ASP A 60 7.42 -23.02 23.30
N ARG A 61 7.81 -22.20 22.32
CA ARG A 61 9.00 -21.35 22.37
C ARG A 61 8.87 -20.12 21.48
N VAL A 62 9.73 -19.13 21.74
CA VAL A 62 10.01 -18.03 20.82
C VAL A 62 11.43 -18.18 20.27
N VAL A 63 11.57 -17.97 18.97
CA VAL A 63 12.84 -17.96 18.24
C VAL A 63 13.10 -16.54 17.78
N LEU A 64 14.27 -16.02 18.11
CA LEU A 64 14.73 -14.69 17.76
C LEU A 64 15.78 -14.83 16.66
N GLU A 65 15.66 -14.05 15.60
CA GLU A 65 16.67 -13.90 14.56
C GLU A 65 17.10 -12.44 14.56
N LEU A 66 18.37 -12.18 14.88
CA LEU A 66 18.97 -10.86 14.76
C LEU A 66 19.81 -10.77 13.48
N THR A 67 19.60 -9.71 12.73
CA THR A 67 20.32 -9.39 11.49
C THR A 67 20.71 -7.91 11.44
N GLY A 68 21.62 -7.55 10.53
CA GLY A 68 22.03 -6.17 10.31
C GLY A 68 22.87 -5.56 11.44
N GLY A 69 23.10 -4.26 11.35
CA GLY A 69 23.89 -3.51 12.33
C GLY A 69 25.34 -4.01 12.47
N ALA A 70 25.76 -4.24 13.71
CA ALA A 70 27.10 -4.74 14.04
C ALA A 70 27.26 -6.27 13.86
N ILE A 71 26.20 -6.99 13.48
CA ILE A 71 26.28 -8.43 13.21
C ILE A 71 27.02 -8.63 11.88
N PRO A 72 28.13 -9.42 11.84
CA PRO A 72 28.87 -9.66 10.62
C PRO A 72 27.95 -10.12 9.49
N SER A 73 28.02 -9.43 8.34
CA SER A 73 27.17 -9.69 7.19
C SER A 73 27.29 -11.17 6.76
N GLY A 74 26.21 -11.94 6.92
CA GLY A 74 26.09 -13.29 6.37
C GLY A 74 25.78 -14.41 7.36
N THR A 75 25.75 -14.17 8.68
CA THR A 75 25.24 -15.18 9.62
C THR A 75 24.35 -14.54 10.69
N PRO A 76 23.01 -14.66 10.56
CA PRO A 76 22.10 -14.20 11.60
C PRO A 76 22.37 -14.90 12.93
N VAL A 77 22.16 -14.16 14.00
CA VAL A 77 22.19 -14.72 15.36
C VAL A 77 20.81 -15.26 15.66
N ILE A 78 20.69 -16.59 15.77
CA ILE A 78 19.43 -17.26 16.09
C ILE A 78 19.48 -17.70 17.55
N LEU A 79 18.50 -17.26 18.32
CA LEU A 79 18.36 -17.57 19.73
C LEU A 79 16.95 -18.10 19.97
N SER A 80 16.75 -18.88 21.04
CA SER A 80 15.43 -19.38 21.39
C SER A 80 15.23 -19.31 22.90
N ALA A 81 13.99 -19.15 23.30
CA ALA A 81 13.61 -19.22 24.70
C ALA A 81 12.24 -19.91 24.85
N LEU A 82 12.14 -20.78 25.85
CA LEU A 82 10.99 -21.65 26.02
C LEU A 82 9.84 -20.88 26.70
N ALA A 83 8.61 -21.31 26.43
CA ALA A 83 7.43 -20.79 27.12
C ALA A 83 7.53 -20.99 28.64
N SER A 84 8.21 -22.04 29.10
CA SER A 84 8.49 -22.30 30.52
C SER A 84 9.37 -21.25 31.19
N ASP A 85 10.14 -20.49 30.40
CA ASP A 85 11.08 -19.49 30.89
C ASP A 85 10.43 -18.10 30.97
N ALA A 86 9.18 -17.99 30.53
CA ALA A 86 8.42 -16.75 30.58
C ALA A 86 8.07 -16.39 32.03
N THR A 87 8.23 -15.12 32.38
CA THR A 87 7.78 -14.62 33.68
C THR A 87 6.25 -14.65 33.75
N ALA A 88 5.69 -14.43 34.95
CA ALA A 88 4.24 -14.26 35.11
C ALA A 88 3.67 -13.09 34.28
N ALA A 89 4.53 -12.16 33.84
CA ALA A 89 4.20 -11.04 32.95
C ALA A 89 4.52 -11.35 31.46
N GLY A 90 4.73 -12.62 31.11
CA GLY A 90 4.99 -13.06 29.73
C GLY A 90 6.35 -12.64 29.16
N GLU A 91 7.24 -12.13 30.00
CA GLU A 91 8.56 -11.64 29.58
C GLU A 91 9.52 -12.81 29.44
N VAL A 92 10.36 -12.77 28.40
CA VAL A 92 11.30 -13.85 28.14
C VAL A 92 12.70 -13.25 28.08
N ILE A 93 13.60 -13.76 28.92
CA ILE A 93 15.00 -13.34 28.91
C ILE A 93 15.74 -14.22 27.92
N VAL A 94 16.36 -13.60 26.93
CA VAL A 94 17.17 -14.30 25.92
C VAL A 94 18.63 -13.99 26.23
N PRO A 95 19.38 -14.94 26.81
CA PRO A 95 20.78 -14.73 27.13
C PRO A 95 21.65 -14.80 25.86
N GLY A 96 22.84 -14.21 25.92
CA GLY A 96 23.84 -14.37 24.85
C GLY A 96 23.59 -13.50 23.63
N VAL A 97 22.80 -12.44 23.76
CA VAL A 97 22.57 -11.48 22.66
C VAL A 97 23.82 -10.59 22.52
N PRO A 98 24.49 -10.59 21.36
CA PRO A 98 25.66 -9.77 21.16
C PRO A 98 25.26 -8.28 21.15
N PRO A 99 26.11 -7.39 21.71
CA PRO A 99 25.88 -5.96 21.61
C PRO A 99 25.99 -5.50 20.15
N GLY A 100 25.16 -4.53 19.76
CA GLY A 100 25.09 -3.99 18.42
C GLY A 100 24.09 -2.85 18.33
N GLN A 101 24.21 -1.99 17.32
CA GLN A 101 23.27 -0.90 17.06
C GLN A 101 22.58 -1.09 15.72
N GLY A 102 21.34 -0.59 15.62
CA GLY A 102 20.55 -0.62 14.39
C GLY A 102 20.29 -2.03 13.87
N MET A 103 20.16 -3.02 14.76
CA MET A 103 19.85 -4.40 14.37
C MET A 103 18.37 -4.54 14.02
N THR A 104 18.06 -5.50 13.16
CA THR A 104 16.70 -5.99 12.94
C THR A 104 16.49 -7.22 13.82
N LEU A 105 15.47 -7.18 14.67
CA LEU A 105 15.04 -8.30 15.48
C LEU A 105 13.76 -8.89 14.91
N ARG A 106 13.85 -10.13 14.44
CA ARG A 106 12.71 -10.97 14.09
C ARG A 106 12.41 -11.95 15.22
N VAL A 107 11.15 -12.15 15.52
CA VAL A 107 10.66 -13.06 16.56
C VAL A 107 9.59 -13.97 15.95
N VAL A 108 9.71 -15.27 16.16
CA VAL A 108 8.74 -16.28 15.74
C VAL A 108 8.37 -17.13 16.94
N ALA A 109 7.09 -17.18 17.31
CA ALA A 109 6.60 -18.13 18.30
C ALA A 109 6.20 -19.43 17.61
N CYS A 110 6.77 -20.54 18.08
CA CYS A 110 6.68 -21.85 17.45
C CYS A 110 5.86 -22.82 18.31
N ALA A 111 5.24 -23.81 17.67
CA ALA A 111 4.79 -25.04 18.30
C ALA A 111 5.40 -26.22 17.53
N GLY A 112 6.40 -26.88 18.12
CA GLY A 112 7.23 -27.84 17.41
C GLY A 112 7.99 -27.17 16.27
N ALA A 113 7.79 -27.65 15.04
CA ALA A 113 8.36 -27.06 13.82
C ALA A 113 7.43 -26.04 13.17
N GLU A 114 6.21 -25.85 13.66
CA GLU A 114 5.24 -24.94 13.06
C GLU A 114 5.42 -23.54 13.65
N ALA A 115 5.60 -22.54 12.78
CA ALA A 115 5.46 -21.14 13.18
C ALA A 115 3.97 -20.87 13.44
N LEU A 116 3.63 -20.37 14.63
CA LEU A 116 2.27 -19.96 14.95
C LEU A 116 2.13 -18.46 14.89
N TRP A 117 3.15 -17.74 15.36
CA TRP A 117 3.16 -16.30 15.46
C TRP A 117 4.49 -15.76 14.98
N ALA A 118 4.51 -14.57 14.40
CA ALA A 118 5.76 -13.95 14.07
C ALA A 118 5.65 -12.44 13.90
N GLY A 119 6.77 -11.77 14.04
CA GLY A 119 6.90 -10.33 13.93
C GLY A 119 8.36 -9.94 13.80
N GLU A 120 8.58 -8.70 13.38
CA GLU A 120 9.89 -8.11 13.21
C GLU A 120 9.88 -6.67 13.74
N THR A 121 11.02 -6.16 14.16
CA THR A 121 11.23 -4.74 14.45
C THR A 121 12.65 -4.35 14.06
N GLY A 122 12.83 -3.13 13.54
CA GLY A 122 14.13 -2.57 13.19
C GLY A 122 14.68 -1.67 14.30
N GLY A 123 15.90 -1.16 14.12
CA GLY A 123 16.47 -0.14 15.02
C GLY A 123 16.78 -0.63 16.43
N VAL A 124 17.03 -1.93 16.60
CA VAL A 124 17.30 -2.53 17.92
C VAL A 124 18.75 -2.31 18.32
N ASP A 125 18.93 -1.58 19.42
CA ASP A 125 20.23 -1.33 20.04
C ASP A 125 20.42 -2.21 21.28
N VAL A 126 21.36 -3.15 21.21
CA VAL A 126 21.78 -3.97 22.35
C VAL A 126 23.07 -3.43 22.92
N VAL A 127 23.02 -2.94 24.15
CA VAL A 127 24.18 -2.40 24.87
C VAL A 127 24.70 -3.45 25.84
N ALA A 128 26.02 -3.64 25.87
CA ALA A 128 26.64 -4.65 26.72
C ALA A 128 26.37 -4.36 28.20
N ASN A 129 25.91 -5.37 28.94
CA ASN A 129 25.54 -5.29 30.35
C ASN A 129 24.35 -4.36 30.68
N GLU A 130 23.56 -3.98 29.67
CA GLU A 130 22.31 -3.26 29.87
C GLU A 130 21.14 -4.10 29.35
N LYS A 131 19.96 -3.95 29.96
CA LYS A 131 18.73 -4.59 29.47
C LYS A 131 18.18 -3.78 28.31
N THR A 132 18.06 -4.43 27.14
CA THR A 132 17.33 -3.87 25.99
C THR A 132 15.91 -4.42 25.97
N PHE A 133 14.95 -3.54 25.68
CA PHE A 133 13.51 -3.84 25.64
C PHE A 133 12.92 -3.57 24.25
N PRO A 134 13.27 -4.35 23.22
CA PRO A 134 12.68 -4.17 21.90
C PRO A 134 11.21 -4.63 21.95
N THR A 135 10.34 -3.81 21.38
CA THR A 135 8.92 -4.18 21.23
C THR A 135 8.74 -4.85 19.87
N VAL A 136 8.25 -6.10 19.88
CA VAL A 136 7.95 -6.85 18.66
C VAL A 136 6.48 -7.24 18.67
N PHE A 137 5.73 -6.76 17.69
CA PHE A 137 4.34 -7.14 17.49
C PHE A 137 4.27 -8.49 16.77
N LEU A 138 3.79 -9.51 17.48
CA LEU A 138 3.58 -10.83 16.92
C LEU A 138 2.17 -10.99 16.35
N THR A 139 2.11 -11.46 15.11
CA THR A 139 0.88 -11.73 14.38
C THR A 139 0.80 -13.23 14.09
N PRO A 140 -0.37 -13.89 14.15
CA PRO A 140 -0.44 -15.29 13.75
C PRO A 140 0.03 -15.44 12.30
N VAL A 141 0.84 -16.45 11.96
CA VAL A 141 1.41 -16.56 10.60
C VAL A 141 0.37 -16.96 9.55
N ASP A 142 -0.75 -17.55 9.98
CA ASP A 142 -1.86 -18.03 9.17
C ASP A 142 -3.06 -17.06 9.16
N LYS A 143 -2.99 -15.97 9.93
CA LYS A 143 -4.05 -14.96 10.05
C LYS A 143 -3.49 -13.57 9.82
N VAL A 144 -4.38 -12.65 9.51
CA VAL A 144 -4.07 -11.23 9.62
C VAL A 144 -4.28 -10.82 11.06
N ALA A 145 -3.22 -10.33 11.71
CA ALA A 145 -3.41 -9.54 12.91
C ALA A 145 -3.66 -8.10 12.50
N CYS A 146 -4.78 -7.56 12.96
CA CYS A 146 -4.97 -6.13 13.04
C CYS A 146 -4.07 -5.65 14.20
N THR A 147 -2.89 -5.09 13.92
CA THR A 147 -2.04 -4.54 15.01
C THR A 147 -2.63 -3.28 15.64
N GLY A 148 -3.70 -2.79 15.03
CA GLY A 148 -4.66 -1.89 15.62
C GLY A 148 -5.70 -1.56 14.57
N ASN A 149 -6.97 -1.59 14.98
CA ASN A 149 -7.76 -0.38 14.78
C ASN A 149 -7.03 0.67 15.65
N ALA A 150 -7.03 1.96 15.33
CA ALA A 150 -6.49 2.95 16.27
C ALA A 150 -7.31 3.07 17.61
N GLU A 151 -8.07 2.03 17.95
CA GLU A 151 -8.68 1.72 19.24
C GLU A 151 -7.80 0.87 20.19
N SER A 152 -6.57 0.48 19.81
CA SER A 152 -5.78 -0.52 20.57
C SER A 152 -5.26 -0.02 21.93
N SER A 153 -5.39 1.27 22.26
CA SER A 153 -5.38 1.77 23.63
C SER A 153 -6.52 2.79 23.84
N ALA A 154 -7.09 2.84 25.05
CA ALA A 154 -8.07 3.88 25.37
C ALA A 154 -7.39 5.26 25.29
N GLY A 155 -7.66 6.01 24.22
CA GLY A 155 -7.03 7.30 23.95
C GLY A 155 -6.08 7.32 22.76
N ALA A 156 -5.81 6.18 22.11
CA ALA A 156 -5.11 6.16 20.83
C ALA A 156 -5.86 7.01 19.79
N ARG A 157 -5.10 7.72 18.97
CA ARG A 157 -5.65 8.66 18.00
C ARG A 157 -5.95 7.94 16.69
N ASP A 158 -7.23 7.95 16.30
CA ASP A 158 -7.70 7.48 15.00
C ASP A 158 -7.38 8.47 13.87
N MET A 159 -7.37 7.94 12.64
CA MET A 159 -7.48 8.76 11.44
C MET A 159 -8.70 9.68 11.56
N ARG A 160 -8.56 10.98 11.23
CA ARG A 160 -9.60 11.98 11.52
C ARG A 160 -10.94 11.63 10.87
N GLU A 161 -10.88 11.02 9.69
CA GLU A 161 -12.00 10.56 8.88
C GLU A 161 -11.57 9.38 7.99
N GLY A 162 -12.48 8.46 7.68
CA GLY A 162 -12.24 7.39 6.70
C GLY A 162 -12.06 7.95 5.30
N ARG A 163 -11.06 7.48 4.55
CA ARG A 163 -10.70 8.03 3.24
C ARG A 163 -10.49 6.95 2.19
N ALA A 164 -11.43 6.88 1.26
CA ALA A 164 -11.34 6.01 0.10
C ALA A 164 -10.40 6.62 -0.95
N PHE A 165 -9.62 5.79 -1.67
CA PHE A 165 -8.68 6.25 -2.69
C PHE A 165 -7.74 7.39 -2.23
N ALA A 166 -7.33 7.39 -0.96
CA ALA A 166 -6.31 8.30 -0.46
C ALA A 166 -4.97 8.01 -1.16
N ALA A 167 -4.17 9.05 -1.37
CA ALA A 167 -2.79 8.88 -1.78
C ALA A 167 -1.93 8.61 -0.53
N LEU A 168 -1.00 7.66 -0.64
CA LEU A 168 -0.22 7.17 0.50
C LEU A 168 1.28 7.32 0.22
N ALA A 169 2.04 7.73 1.21
CA ALA A 169 3.50 7.79 1.17
C ALA A 169 4.08 7.34 2.52
N ALA A 170 5.30 6.80 2.55
CA ALA A 170 5.98 6.41 3.79
C ALA A 170 7.48 6.70 3.69
N ASP A 171 8.11 6.91 4.84
CA ASP A 171 9.54 7.14 4.99
C ASP A 171 10.21 6.10 5.92
N GLY A 172 9.51 5.01 6.24
CA GLY A 172 9.98 3.92 7.09
C GLY A 172 9.39 3.99 8.51
N ASP A 173 9.53 5.15 9.17
CA ASP A 173 9.05 5.36 10.55
C ASP A 173 7.64 5.96 10.59
N ALA A 174 7.23 6.64 9.52
CA ALA A 174 5.90 7.19 9.38
C ALA A 174 5.29 6.86 8.00
N ALA A 175 3.96 6.99 7.94
CA ALA A 175 3.22 7.02 6.71
C ALA A 175 2.26 8.21 6.71
N TRP A 176 1.96 8.75 5.54
CA TRP A 176 1.03 9.86 5.37
C TRP A 176 -0.13 9.47 4.48
N VAL A 177 -1.32 9.89 4.88
CA VAL A 177 -2.59 9.66 4.18
C VAL A 177 -3.11 10.99 3.66
N PHE A 178 -2.91 11.24 2.36
CA PHE A 178 -3.26 12.48 1.68
C PHE A 178 -4.63 12.38 1.02
N GLY A 179 -5.55 13.25 1.43
CA GLY A 179 -6.87 13.36 0.83
C GLY A 179 -7.60 12.02 0.75
N GLY A 180 -8.35 11.81 -0.33
CA GLY A 180 -9.27 10.69 -0.51
C GLY A 180 -10.73 11.15 -0.39
N LEU A 181 -11.65 10.24 -0.69
CA LEU A 181 -13.09 10.47 -0.57
C LEU A 181 -13.52 10.29 0.88
N SER A 182 -13.99 11.37 1.52
CA SER A 182 -14.48 11.34 2.90
C SER A 182 -15.99 11.60 3.04
N GLY A 183 -16.64 12.08 1.97
CA GLY A 183 -18.09 12.29 1.92
C GLY A 183 -18.72 11.49 0.78
N TYR A 184 -19.94 10.97 1.00
CA TYR A 184 -20.77 10.38 -0.04
C TYR A 184 -22.23 10.76 0.16
N THR A 185 -22.83 11.33 -0.89
CA THR A 185 -24.23 11.77 -0.92
C THR A 185 -25.04 10.82 -1.78
N ALA A 186 -25.83 9.95 -1.16
CA ALA A 186 -26.59 8.91 -1.86
C ALA A 186 -27.62 9.46 -2.87
N SER A 187 -28.22 10.62 -2.61
CA SER A 187 -29.24 11.23 -3.50
C SER A 187 -28.67 11.71 -4.83
N THR A 188 -27.40 12.10 -4.85
CA THR A 188 -26.68 12.53 -6.06
C THR A 188 -25.63 11.51 -6.49
N VAL A 189 -25.52 10.40 -5.75
CA VAL A 189 -24.52 9.35 -5.90
C VAL A 189 -23.10 9.93 -6.01
N THR A 190 -22.85 11.03 -5.28
CA THR A 190 -21.62 11.83 -5.40
C THR A 190 -20.75 11.66 -4.17
N ALA A 191 -19.49 11.29 -4.36
CA ALA A 191 -18.44 11.37 -3.36
C ALA A 191 -17.59 12.63 -3.53
N THR A 192 -17.16 13.20 -2.42
CA THR A 192 -16.33 14.41 -2.37
C THR A 192 -14.99 14.12 -1.73
N ALA A 193 -13.93 14.64 -2.34
CA ALA A 193 -12.59 14.55 -1.79
C ALA A 193 -12.40 15.48 -0.60
N THR A 194 -11.44 15.13 0.25
CA THR A 194 -10.96 15.97 1.34
C THR A 194 -9.54 16.46 1.07
N ALA A 195 -9.16 17.57 1.70
CA ALA A 195 -7.78 18.08 1.69
C ALA A 195 -7.00 17.62 2.92
N THR A 196 -7.62 16.89 3.85
CA THR A 196 -7.00 16.49 5.10
C THR A 196 -5.79 15.56 4.87
N ILE A 197 -4.75 15.70 5.70
CA ILE A 197 -3.57 14.82 5.74
C ILE A 197 -3.44 14.22 7.14
N ASP A 198 -3.39 12.90 7.27
CA ASP A 198 -3.03 12.28 8.56
C ASP A 198 -1.66 11.62 8.46
N ARG A 199 -0.88 11.71 9.54
CA ARG A 199 0.39 11.00 9.71
C ARG A 199 0.13 9.80 10.61
N TYR A 200 0.55 8.63 10.17
CA TYR A 200 0.62 7.42 10.97
C TYR A 200 2.05 7.28 11.48
N ASP A 201 2.22 7.31 12.80
CA ASP A 201 3.50 7.03 13.45
C ASP A 201 3.58 5.52 13.71
N ARG A 202 4.55 4.84 13.09
CA ARG A 202 4.69 3.39 13.17
C ARG A 202 5.23 2.93 14.53
N THR A 203 5.95 3.80 15.25
CA THR A 203 6.50 3.50 16.57
C THR A 203 5.40 3.46 17.62
N THR A 204 4.48 4.43 17.57
CA THR A 204 3.36 4.51 18.52
C THR A 204 2.14 3.73 18.03
N GLY A 205 2.03 3.50 16.73
CA GLY A 205 0.84 2.90 16.10
C GLY A 205 -0.36 3.84 16.04
N GLU A 206 -0.14 5.15 16.16
CA GLU A 206 -1.20 6.16 16.24
C GLU A 206 -1.25 7.06 15.00
N PHE A 207 -2.45 7.60 14.72
CA PHE A 207 -2.61 8.66 13.73
C PHE A 207 -2.60 10.04 14.38
N GLU A 208 -2.07 11.03 13.68
CA GLU A 208 -2.23 12.43 14.04
C GLU A 208 -2.58 13.27 12.82
N GLY A 209 -3.29 14.38 13.06
CA GLY A 209 -3.58 15.33 12.00
C GLY A 209 -2.31 16.08 11.63
N ALA A 210 -1.92 16.04 10.36
CA ALA A 210 -0.66 16.57 9.86
C ALA A 210 -0.90 17.69 8.82
N GLY A 211 -1.79 18.63 9.15
CA GLY A 211 -2.17 19.72 8.25
C GLY A 211 -3.15 19.31 7.14
N GLY A 212 -2.96 19.89 5.95
CA GLY A 212 -3.83 19.70 4.78
C GLY A 212 -3.22 20.19 3.46
N LEU A 213 -3.75 19.65 2.36
CA LEU A 213 -3.50 20.08 1.00
C LEU A 213 -4.15 21.45 0.72
N GLN A 214 -3.64 22.18 -0.27
CA GLN A 214 -4.27 23.38 -0.82
C GLN A 214 -5.51 23.04 -1.65
N SER A 215 -5.52 21.87 -2.30
CA SER A 215 -6.69 21.32 -2.98
C SER A 215 -7.07 19.96 -2.45
N ALA A 216 -8.37 19.73 -2.25
CA ALA A 216 -8.89 18.40 -1.96
C ALA A 216 -8.64 17.46 -3.16
N ARG A 217 -8.17 16.23 -2.90
CA ARG A 217 -7.83 15.28 -3.96
C ARG A 217 -8.16 13.86 -3.52
N ALA A 218 -8.76 13.08 -4.40
CA ALA A 218 -8.88 11.63 -4.29
C ALA A 218 -8.31 10.98 -5.56
N MET A 219 -7.90 9.72 -5.49
CA MET A 219 -7.25 9.01 -6.60
C MET A 219 -5.97 9.72 -7.10
N ALA A 220 -5.33 10.48 -6.21
CA ALA A 220 -4.03 11.11 -6.45
C ALA A 220 -2.89 10.09 -6.27
N LEU A 221 -1.67 10.50 -6.63
CA LEU A 221 -0.44 9.78 -6.36
C LEU A 221 0.43 10.60 -5.42
N ALA A 222 0.97 10.00 -4.36
CA ALA A 222 1.94 10.64 -3.47
C ALA A 222 3.30 9.97 -3.68
N VAL A 223 4.35 10.78 -3.83
CA VAL A 223 5.72 10.34 -4.12
C VAL A 223 6.67 10.99 -3.12
N PRO A 224 7.33 10.22 -2.25
CA PRO A 224 8.41 10.72 -1.40
C PRO A 224 9.55 11.29 -2.26
N GLN A 225 10.15 12.38 -1.78
CA GLN A 225 11.32 13.01 -2.37
C GLN A 225 12.57 12.75 -1.52
N ALA A 226 13.75 12.85 -2.15
CA ALA A 226 15.03 12.65 -1.47
C ALA A 226 15.31 13.67 -0.36
N ASP A 227 14.66 14.84 -0.37
CA ASP A 227 14.78 15.88 0.66
C ASP A 227 13.77 15.70 1.82
N GLY A 228 13.08 14.56 1.89
CA GLY A 228 12.10 14.25 2.93
C GLY A 228 10.70 14.83 2.69
N LYS A 229 10.51 15.62 1.63
CA LYS A 229 9.20 16.15 1.24
C LYS A 229 8.40 15.13 0.46
N ILE A 230 7.10 15.39 0.30
CA ILE A 230 6.20 14.50 -0.43
C ILE A 230 5.48 15.30 -1.51
N LYS A 231 5.60 14.88 -2.78
CA LYS A 231 4.83 15.46 -3.88
C LYS A 231 3.54 14.69 -4.10
N VAL A 232 2.43 15.40 -4.21
CA VAL A 232 1.09 14.84 -4.47
C VAL A 232 0.59 15.31 -5.83
N TYR A 233 0.24 14.37 -6.70
CA TYR A 233 -0.09 14.62 -8.11
C TYR A 233 -1.53 14.25 -8.45
N GLY A 234 -2.17 15.08 -9.26
CA GLY A 234 -3.43 14.80 -9.95
C GLY A 234 -4.58 14.49 -9.01
N GLY A 235 -5.44 13.56 -9.46
CA GLY A 235 -6.64 13.11 -8.75
C GLY A 235 -7.94 13.77 -9.23
N THR A 236 -8.94 13.79 -8.35
CA THR A 236 -10.22 14.48 -8.52
C THR A 236 -10.70 15.05 -7.19
N THR A 237 -11.42 16.16 -7.23
CA THR A 237 -12.09 16.78 -6.07
C THR A 237 -13.47 16.15 -5.82
N ARG A 238 -14.06 15.53 -6.85
CA ARG A 238 -15.41 14.97 -6.80
C ARG A 238 -15.56 13.79 -7.75
N LEU A 239 -16.34 12.81 -7.34
CA LEU A 239 -16.60 11.60 -8.11
C LEU A 239 -18.09 11.29 -8.03
N VAL A 240 -18.76 11.06 -9.15
CA VAL A 240 -20.09 10.47 -9.18
C VAL A 240 -19.92 8.97 -9.39
N ILE A 241 -20.46 8.18 -8.47
CA ILE A 241 -20.41 6.73 -8.50
C ILE A 241 -21.75 6.23 -9.03
N ALA A 242 -21.78 5.40 -10.08
CA ALA A 242 -22.97 4.68 -10.57
C ALA A 242 -24.31 5.46 -10.57
N SER A 243 -24.58 6.20 -11.65
CA SER A 243 -25.94 6.66 -12.00
C SER A 243 -26.49 5.79 -13.13
N PHE A 244 -27.81 5.55 -13.17
CA PHE A 244 -28.45 4.79 -14.23
C PHE A 244 -28.07 5.35 -15.62
N GLY A 245 -27.53 4.50 -16.50
CA GLY A 245 -27.09 4.89 -17.84
C GLY A 245 -25.78 5.70 -17.91
N LYS A 246 -25.00 5.76 -16.82
CA LYS A 246 -23.67 6.39 -16.76
C LYS A 246 -22.62 5.35 -16.31
N PRO A 247 -21.33 5.56 -16.63
CA PRO A 247 -20.23 4.74 -16.09
C PRO A 247 -20.19 4.81 -14.56
N ALA A 248 -19.65 3.77 -13.93
CA ALA A 248 -19.66 3.66 -12.46
C ALA A 248 -18.74 4.67 -11.79
N LEU A 249 -17.77 5.24 -12.50
CA LEU A 249 -16.97 6.35 -12.01
C LEU A 249 -17.03 7.48 -13.04
N TRP A 250 -17.36 8.68 -12.55
CA TRP A 250 -17.52 9.85 -13.38
C TRP A 250 -16.98 11.09 -12.65
N ALA A 251 -16.17 11.88 -13.35
CA ALA A 251 -15.75 13.21 -12.92
C ALA A 251 -16.02 14.18 -14.07
N ALA A 252 -16.39 15.41 -13.77
CA ALA A 252 -16.44 16.50 -14.72
C ALA A 252 -15.08 17.20 -14.80
N HIS A 253 -14.85 17.96 -15.86
CA HIS A 253 -13.65 18.81 -16.00
C HIS A 253 -13.40 19.70 -14.78
N GLY A 254 -14.46 20.36 -14.29
CA GLY A 254 -14.39 21.22 -13.11
C GLY A 254 -14.14 20.48 -11.80
N ASP A 255 -14.10 19.15 -11.82
CA ASP A 255 -13.73 18.34 -10.65
C ASP A 255 -12.21 18.12 -10.58
N ALA A 256 -11.42 18.55 -11.56
CA ALA A 256 -9.97 18.55 -11.46
C ALA A 256 -9.49 19.44 -10.28
N PRO A 257 -8.50 18.99 -9.49
CA PRO A 257 -7.86 19.86 -8.50
C PRO A 257 -7.25 21.10 -9.17
N SER A 258 -7.17 22.23 -8.45
CA SER A 258 -6.75 23.51 -9.05
C SER A 258 -5.27 23.58 -9.45
N ALA A 259 -4.47 22.58 -9.05
CA ALA A 259 -3.06 22.44 -9.40
C ALA A 259 -2.75 21.00 -9.84
N ALA A 260 -1.79 20.80 -10.75
CA ALA A 260 -1.32 19.46 -11.12
C ALA A 260 -0.64 18.76 -9.95
N SER A 261 0.20 19.48 -9.21
CA SER A 261 0.94 18.95 -8.08
C SER A 261 1.06 19.93 -6.93
N GLU A 262 1.23 19.37 -5.74
CA GLU A 262 1.55 20.09 -4.50
C GLU A 262 2.75 19.41 -3.83
N ILE A 263 3.58 20.20 -3.16
CA ILE A 263 4.64 19.72 -2.27
C ILE A 263 4.15 19.88 -0.84
N TYR A 264 4.10 18.78 -0.12
CA TYR A 264 3.92 18.75 1.32
C TYR A 264 5.26 18.61 2.03
N ASP A 265 5.47 19.44 3.04
CA ASP A 265 6.65 19.44 3.89
C ASP A 265 6.27 18.89 5.27
N PRO A 266 6.69 17.65 5.62
CA PRO A 266 6.36 17.04 6.90
C PRO A 266 6.92 17.77 8.12
N GLU A 267 7.99 18.55 7.99
CA GLU A 267 8.57 19.30 9.12
C GLU A 267 7.71 20.50 9.51
N THR A 268 7.06 21.12 8.54
CA THR A 268 6.20 22.30 8.75
C THR A 268 4.71 21.98 8.73
N GLU A 269 4.35 20.77 8.34
CA GLU A 269 2.99 20.31 8.06
C GLU A 269 2.22 21.22 7.07
N GLN A 270 2.95 21.87 6.16
CA GLN A 270 2.38 22.76 5.16
C GLN A 270 2.43 22.14 3.77
N SER A 271 1.34 22.31 3.01
CA SER A 271 1.30 22.05 1.57
C SER A 271 1.41 23.35 0.79
N GLN A 272 2.15 23.34 -0.32
CA GLN A 272 2.21 24.45 -1.28
C GLN A 272 2.04 23.95 -2.71
N VAL A 273 1.47 24.79 -3.58
CA VAL A 273 1.35 24.49 -5.02
C VAL A 273 2.74 24.43 -5.64
N ASP A 274 3.04 23.32 -6.33
CA ASP A 274 4.28 23.09 -7.07
C ASP A 274 4.07 23.42 -8.55
N VAL A 275 3.13 22.71 -9.20
CA VAL A 275 2.74 22.97 -10.59
C VAL A 275 1.29 23.43 -10.65
N ALA A 276 1.09 24.71 -10.96
CA ALA A 276 -0.22 25.35 -10.95
C ALA A 276 -1.14 24.92 -12.11
N GLN A 277 -0.61 24.55 -13.27
CA GLN A 277 -1.43 24.12 -14.40
C GLN A 277 -2.12 22.80 -14.02
N PRO A 278 -3.46 22.71 -13.95
CA PRO A 278 -4.14 21.50 -13.53
C PRO A 278 -3.99 20.37 -14.56
N LEU A 279 -3.95 19.14 -14.05
CA LEU A 279 -4.15 17.94 -14.86
C LEU A 279 -5.65 17.73 -15.11
N PRO A 280 -6.05 17.00 -16.17
CA PRO A 280 -7.41 16.50 -16.31
C PRO A 280 -7.84 15.72 -15.07
N ALA A 281 -9.15 15.67 -14.79
CA ALA A 281 -9.66 14.88 -13.67
C ALA A 281 -9.46 13.38 -13.92
N LEU A 282 -9.12 12.62 -12.87
CA LEU A 282 -8.86 11.17 -12.95
C LEU A 282 -7.76 10.78 -13.96
N PRO A 283 -6.58 11.42 -13.96
CA PRO A 283 -5.50 10.99 -14.83
C PRO A 283 -4.99 9.63 -14.35
N ALA A 284 -4.53 8.79 -15.27
CA ALA A 284 -3.77 7.60 -14.89
C ALA A 284 -2.37 8.04 -14.45
N LEU A 285 -1.93 7.59 -13.27
CA LEU A 285 -0.70 8.06 -12.62
C LEU A 285 0.20 6.89 -12.25
N ALA A 286 1.50 7.03 -12.49
CA ALA A 286 2.53 6.15 -11.97
C ALA A 286 3.85 6.91 -11.73
N ALA A 287 4.66 6.42 -10.80
CA ALA A 287 6.00 6.91 -10.53
C ALA A 287 7.04 5.82 -10.76
N THR A 288 8.23 6.20 -11.23
CA THR A 288 9.43 5.35 -11.20
C THR A 288 10.10 5.42 -9.82
N ASP A 289 11.02 4.49 -9.55
CA ASP A 289 11.86 4.53 -8.34
C ASP A 289 12.74 5.78 -8.26
N ALA A 290 13.05 6.40 -9.42
CA ALA A 290 13.78 7.66 -9.50
C ALA A 290 12.90 8.90 -9.24
N GLY A 291 11.61 8.72 -8.92
CA GLY A 291 10.66 9.80 -8.64
C GLY A 291 10.11 10.49 -9.88
N VAL A 292 10.41 10.01 -11.10
CA VAL A 292 9.76 10.51 -12.33
C VAL A 292 8.30 10.05 -12.33
N VAL A 293 7.37 10.97 -12.52
CA VAL A 293 5.93 10.69 -12.57
C VAL A 293 5.39 10.89 -13.98
N LEU A 294 4.54 9.97 -14.45
CA LEU A 294 3.77 10.15 -15.67
C LEU A 294 2.27 10.22 -15.33
N ALA A 295 1.63 11.29 -15.80
CA ALA A 295 0.18 11.46 -15.83
C ALA A 295 -0.32 11.28 -17.26
N VAL A 296 -1.31 10.42 -17.48
CA VAL A 296 -1.86 10.15 -18.81
C VAL A 296 -3.37 10.29 -18.78
N GLY A 297 -3.89 11.07 -19.72
CA GLY A 297 -5.31 11.14 -19.99
C GLY A 297 -6.14 11.73 -18.84
N GLY A 298 -7.38 11.26 -18.73
CA GLY A 298 -8.39 11.77 -17.80
C GLY A 298 -9.54 12.46 -18.53
N VAL A 299 -10.33 13.26 -17.80
CA VAL A 299 -11.52 13.94 -18.32
C VAL A 299 -11.26 15.44 -18.50
N GLU A 300 -11.41 15.95 -19.73
CA GLU A 300 -11.25 17.37 -20.07
C GLU A 300 -12.55 18.12 -20.30
N GLN A 301 -13.62 17.47 -20.75
CA GLN A 301 -14.91 18.14 -20.94
C GLN A 301 -16.04 17.11 -21.06
N GLY A 302 -17.08 17.26 -20.24
CA GLY A 302 -18.19 16.30 -20.19
C GLY A 302 -17.71 14.95 -19.68
N GLY A 303 -18.15 14.51 -18.50
CA GLY A 303 -17.66 13.23 -18.00
C GLY A 303 -18.29 12.07 -18.77
N VAL A 304 -17.52 11.00 -18.94
CA VAL A 304 -17.82 9.73 -19.60
C VAL A 304 -19.31 9.38 -19.77
N GLY A 305 -19.79 9.30 -21.01
CA GLY A 305 -20.99 8.55 -21.41
C GLY A 305 -22.14 9.33 -22.07
N ASN A 306 -22.02 10.63 -22.40
CA ASN A 306 -23.03 11.34 -23.22
C ASN A 306 -22.39 12.39 -24.15
N ASP A 307 -22.53 12.21 -25.49
CA ASP A 307 -21.84 12.98 -26.56
C ASP A 307 -20.30 12.81 -26.51
N PRO A 308 -19.46 13.26 -27.49
CA PRO A 308 -18.02 13.01 -27.47
C PRO A 308 -17.35 13.87 -26.39
N ASP A 309 -17.55 13.44 -25.15
CA ASP A 309 -16.80 13.81 -23.97
C ASP A 309 -15.31 13.77 -24.32
N ALA A 310 -14.63 14.89 -24.11
CA ALA A 310 -13.21 15.03 -24.41
C ALA A 310 -12.43 14.23 -23.36
N VAL A 311 -12.22 12.94 -23.66
CA VAL A 311 -11.18 12.17 -23.02
C VAL A 311 -9.85 12.81 -23.41
N SER A 312 -9.07 13.15 -22.39
CA SER A 312 -7.81 13.86 -22.60
C SER A 312 -6.83 13.04 -23.43
N GLN A 313 -6.27 13.68 -24.46
CA GLN A 313 -5.08 13.19 -25.15
C GLN A 313 -3.79 13.64 -24.46
N ASN A 314 -3.86 14.46 -23.40
CA ASN A 314 -2.66 14.98 -22.77
C ASN A 314 -1.94 13.89 -21.96
N MET A 315 -0.63 13.88 -22.09
CA MET A 315 0.28 13.22 -21.15
C MET A 315 1.21 14.29 -20.56
N THR A 316 1.49 14.19 -19.27
CA THR A 316 2.42 15.10 -18.58
C THR A 316 3.39 14.29 -17.75
N ARG A 317 4.68 14.53 -17.94
CA ARG A 317 5.77 13.96 -17.14
C ARG A 317 6.28 15.00 -16.15
N PHE A 318 6.50 14.58 -14.92
CA PHE A 318 7.11 15.37 -13.87
C PHE A 318 8.43 14.74 -13.49
N ASP A 319 9.51 15.51 -13.55
CA ASP A 319 10.85 15.09 -13.16
C ASP A 319 11.59 16.25 -12.46
N GLY A 320 12.90 16.12 -12.26
CA GLY A 320 13.72 17.16 -11.62
C GLY A 320 13.79 18.47 -12.41
N ASP A 321 13.47 18.45 -13.72
CA ASP A 321 13.49 19.62 -14.59
C ASP A 321 12.11 20.32 -14.65
N GLY A 322 11.09 19.76 -14.00
CA GLY A 322 9.73 20.31 -13.91
C GLY A 322 8.68 19.44 -14.61
N ALA A 323 7.66 20.10 -15.18
CA ALA A 323 6.58 19.42 -15.91
C ALA A 323 6.75 19.61 -17.43
N ALA A 324 6.70 18.51 -18.17
CA ALA A 324 6.67 18.49 -19.63
C ALA A 324 5.38 17.82 -20.10
N SER A 325 4.69 18.39 -21.10
CA SER A 325 3.45 17.84 -21.63
C SER A 325 3.55 17.55 -23.13
N ALA A 326 2.80 16.55 -23.59
CA ALA A 326 2.63 16.20 -25.01
C ALA A 326 1.24 15.57 -25.22
N GLU A 327 0.83 15.42 -26.47
CA GLU A 327 -0.39 14.69 -26.84
C GLU A 327 -0.07 13.22 -27.17
N LEU A 328 -0.99 12.33 -26.82
CA LEU A 328 -0.98 10.91 -27.19
C LEU A 328 -1.09 10.78 -28.72
N PRO A 329 -0.34 9.84 -29.34
CA PRO A 329 -0.30 9.70 -30.80
C PRO A 329 -1.56 9.04 -31.40
N ASP A 330 -2.51 8.60 -30.58
CA ASP A 330 -3.73 7.92 -30.99
C ASP A 330 -4.99 8.67 -30.52
N SER A 331 -5.53 8.29 -29.37
CA SER A 331 -6.81 8.73 -28.86
C SER A 331 -6.69 9.08 -27.38
N GLY A 332 -7.66 9.84 -26.88
CA GLY A 332 -7.71 10.17 -25.47
C GLY A 332 -7.79 8.91 -24.63
N ARG A 333 -7.19 8.94 -23.44
CA ARG A 333 -7.23 7.81 -22.50
C ARG A 333 -7.94 8.15 -21.20
N ILE A 334 -8.75 7.23 -20.69
CA ILE A 334 -9.31 7.32 -19.33
C ILE A 334 -9.32 5.93 -18.72
N GLY A 335 -8.97 5.86 -17.43
CA GLY A 335 -8.85 4.57 -16.74
C GLY A 335 -7.75 3.68 -17.33
N ALA A 336 -6.80 4.24 -18.06
CA ALA A 336 -5.62 3.50 -18.49
C ALA A 336 -4.83 3.02 -17.27
N THR A 337 -4.12 1.92 -17.44
CA THR A 337 -3.15 1.41 -16.48
C THR A 337 -1.78 1.96 -16.87
N VAL A 338 -1.08 2.62 -15.93
CA VAL A 338 0.30 3.06 -16.14
C VAL A 338 1.21 2.26 -15.21
N VAL A 339 2.25 1.64 -15.77
CA VAL A 339 3.19 0.80 -15.01
C VAL A 339 4.63 1.25 -15.31
N PRO A 340 5.43 1.59 -14.28
CA PRO A 340 6.83 1.93 -14.47
C PRO A 340 7.66 0.68 -14.81
N LEU A 341 8.51 0.77 -15.83
CA LEU A 341 9.37 -0.31 -16.34
C LEU A 341 10.86 0.05 -16.25
N GLY A 342 11.25 0.84 -15.25
CA GLY A 342 12.60 1.41 -15.15
C GLY A 342 12.64 2.80 -15.79
N ASP A 343 13.33 2.94 -16.92
CA ASP A 343 13.48 4.20 -17.67
C ASP A 343 12.31 4.49 -18.63
N ARG A 344 11.26 3.66 -18.59
CA ARG A 344 10.05 3.78 -19.39
C ARG A 344 8.80 3.54 -18.56
N PHE A 345 7.66 3.90 -19.11
CA PHE A 345 6.33 3.55 -18.63
C PHE A 345 5.60 2.75 -19.69
N LEU A 346 4.92 1.69 -19.29
CA LEU A 346 3.82 1.12 -20.06
C LEU A 346 2.56 1.94 -19.80
N VAL A 347 1.89 2.38 -20.86
CA VAL A 347 0.51 2.86 -20.82
C VAL A 347 -0.36 1.80 -21.49
N TRP A 348 -1.30 1.23 -20.75
CA TRP A 348 -2.11 0.10 -21.20
C TRP A 348 -3.61 0.37 -21.06
N GLY A 349 -4.35 0.10 -22.15
CA GLY A 349 -5.80 0.23 -22.22
C GLY A 349 -6.33 1.66 -22.11
N GLY A 350 -7.61 1.76 -21.76
CA GLY A 350 -8.32 3.02 -21.54
C GLY A 350 -8.48 3.94 -22.76
N ASN A 351 -8.08 3.50 -23.96
CA ASN A 351 -8.19 4.28 -25.19
C ASN A 351 -9.65 4.45 -25.63
N ALA A 352 -10.03 5.70 -25.89
CA ALA A 352 -11.41 6.09 -26.13
C ALA A 352 -12.04 5.47 -27.39
N ASP A 353 -11.22 5.06 -28.35
CA ASP A 353 -11.67 4.40 -29.59
C ASP A 353 -12.01 2.91 -29.40
N GLY A 354 -11.64 2.29 -28.27
CA GLY A 354 -11.85 0.86 -28.01
C GLY A 354 -11.04 -0.08 -28.92
N ASP A 355 -10.10 0.43 -29.73
CA ASP A 355 -9.29 -0.38 -30.64
C ASP A 355 -8.15 -1.08 -29.89
N VAL A 356 -8.11 -2.42 -29.96
CA VAL A 356 -7.06 -3.23 -29.36
C VAL A 356 -5.67 -2.96 -29.94
N ALA A 357 -5.58 -2.46 -31.18
CA ALA A 357 -4.32 -2.07 -31.80
C ALA A 357 -3.68 -0.84 -31.12
N ASN A 358 -4.51 -0.02 -30.46
CA ASN A 358 -4.07 1.15 -29.70
C ASN A 358 -3.97 0.85 -28.19
N ALA A 359 -4.01 -0.42 -27.76
CA ALA A 359 -4.06 -0.73 -26.34
C ALA A 359 -2.73 -0.47 -25.61
N GLY A 360 -1.57 -0.39 -26.28
CA GLY A 360 -0.27 -0.30 -25.62
C GLY A 360 0.65 0.80 -26.17
N LEU A 361 1.18 1.63 -25.28
CA LEU A 361 2.27 2.57 -25.57
C LEU A 361 3.42 2.37 -24.59
N LEU A 362 4.65 2.57 -25.06
CA LEU A 362 5.81 2.80 -24.21
C LEU A 362 6.17 4.28 -24.21
N VAL A 363 6.29 4.87 -23.03
CA VAL A 363 6.63 6.28 -22.86
C VAL A 363 7.97 6.39 -22.11
N SER A 364 8.92 7.12 -22.68
CA SER A 364 10.23 7.36 -22.04
C SER A 364 10.10 8.20 -20.77
N ALA A 365 10.75 7.75 -19.70
CA ALA A 365 10.87 8.51 -18.46
C ALA A 365 11.88 9.68 -18.57
N SER A 366 12.61 9.79 -19.68
CA SER A 366 13.59 10.85 -19.93
C SER A 366 13.46 11.45 -21.34
N GLY A 367 14.14 12.58 -21.59
CA GLY A 367 14.15 13.24 -22.89
C GLY A 367 12.82 13.91 -23.27
N ALA A 368 12.65 14.29 -24.53
CA ALA A 368 11.44 14.96 -24.98
C ALA A 368 10.26 13.98 -25.11
N LEU A 369 9.14 14.26 -24.43
CA LEU A 369 7.93 13.43 -24.48
C LEU A 369 7.38 13.25 -25.90
N ALA A 370 7.34 14.32 -26.69
CA ALA A 370 6.77 14.28 -28.05
C ALA A 370 7.45 13.27 -29.00
N THR A 371 8.70 12.90 -28.73
CA THR A 371 9.46 11.91 -29.51
C THR A 371 9.74 10.63 -28.73
N GLY A 372 9.32 10.56 -27.47
CA GLY A 372 9.61 9.47 -26.54
C GLY A 372 8.45 8.50 -26.37
N VAL A 373 7.57 8.37 -27.36
CA VAL A 373 6.38 7.51 -27.30
C VAL A 373 6.44 6.49 -28.44
N ASP A 374 6.55 5.21 -28.08
CA ASP A 374 6.53 4.10 -29.03
C ASP A 374 5.20 3.37 -28.95
N ARG A 375 4.52 3.20 -30.09
CA ARG A 375 3.31 2.36 -30.16
C ARG A 375 3.70 0.89 -30.18
N LEU A 376 3.04 0.09 -29.35
CA LEU A 376 3.24 -1.36 -29.31
C LEU A 376 2.35 -2.06 -30.33
N THR A 377 2.91 -3.03 -31.04
CA THR A 377 2.11 -4.03 -31.77
C THR A 377 1.58 -5.05 -30.76
N VAL A 378 0.27 -5.02 -30.50
CA VAL A 378 -0.39 -5.84 -29.49
C VAL A 378 -0.89 -7.16 -30.10
N ASN A 379 -0.50 -8.29 -29.49
CA ASN A 379 -0.90 -9.63 -29.88
C ASN A 379 -1.66 -10.33 -28.74
N GLY A 380 -2.72 -11.07 -29.06
CA GLY A 380 -3.45 -11.90 -28.11
C GLY A 380 -4.51 -11.16 -27.26
N LEU A 381 -4.69 -9.84 -27.45
CA LEU A 381 -5.71 -9.08 -26.73
C LEU A 381 -7.06 -9.12 -27.45
N ALA A 382 -8.10 -9.58 -26.75
CA ALA A 382 -9.45 -9.65 -27.31
C ALA A 382 -10.27 -8.35 -27.12
N SER A 383 -9.93 -7.52 -26.14
CA SER A 383 -10.65 -6.27 -25.86
C SER A 383 -9.81 -5.30 -25.02
N VAL A 384 -10.08 -4.00 -25.15
CA VAL A 384 -9.37 -2.94 -24.41
C VAL A 384 -9.82 -2.91 -22.95
N PRO A 385 -8.93 -3.16 -21.97
CA PRO A 385 -9.28 -3.02 -20.56
C PRO A 385 -9.39 -1.53 -20.18
N ILE A 386 -10.32 -1.21 -19.29
CA ILE A 386 -10.44 0.10 -18.65
C ILE A 386 -10.54 -0.05 -17.12
N PHE A 387 -9.84 0.81 -16.39
CA PHE A 387 -9.66 0.75 -14.94
C PHE A 387 -9.07 -0.58 -14.45
N ALA A 388 -8.17 -1.18 -15.24
CA ALA A 388 -7.42 -2.34 -14.79
C ALA A 388 -6.28 -1.94 -13.84
N ALA A 389 -5.96 -2.84 -12.91
CA ALA A 389 -4.77 -2.73 -12.09
C ALA A 389 -3.57 -3.30 -12.85
N GLY A 390 -2.39 -2.70 -12.67
CA GLY A 390 -1.15 -3.18 -13.28
C GLY A 390 -0.03 -3.28 -12.26
N ALA A 391 0.78 -4.31 -12.35
CA ALA A 391 1.99 -4.47 -11.56
C ALA A 391 3.12 -5.02 -12.43
N ARG A 392 4.32 -4.47 -12.29
CA ARG A 392 5.52 -5.02 -12.93
C ARG A 392 5.87 -6.37 -12.29
N LEU A 393 6.15 -7.35 -13.13
CA LEU A 393 6.72 -8.64 -12.76
C LEU A 393 8.24 -8.59 -12.93
N SER A 394 8.94 -9.63 -12.49
CA SER A 394 10.37 -9.77 -12.77
C SER A 394 10.64 -9.72 -14.28
N ASP A 395 11.67 -8.98 -14.67
CA ASP A 395 12.08 -8.89 -16.07
C ASP A 395 12.53 -10.27 -16.58
N GLY A 396 12.28 -10.50 -17.87
CA GLY A 396 12.74 -11.70 -18.55
C GLY A 396 14.18 -11.61 -19.02
N ALA A 397 14.70 -12.76 -19.46
CA ALA A 397 15.97 -12.77 -20.17
C ALA A 397 15.88 -11.88 -21.42
N GLY A 398 16.93 -11.13 -21.71
CA GLY A 398 17.01 -10.32 -22.93
C GLY A 398 16.29 -8.97 -22.88
N GLY A 399 15.92 -8.47 -21.69
CA GLY A 399 15.35 -7.12 -21.55
C GLY A 399 13.87 -7.04 -21.87
N THR A 400 13.14 -8.17 -21.87
CA THR A 400 11.69 -8.19 -21.96
C THR A 400 11.09 -7.81 -20.62
N ALA A 401 10.26 -6.77 -20.57
CA ALA A 401 9.50 -6.45 -19.38
C ALA A 401 8.25 -7.32 -19.31
N ARG A 402 7.82 -7.68 -18.09
CA ARG A 402 6.58 -8.43 -17.87
C ARG A 402 5.68 -7.64 -16.93
N VAL A 403 4.40 -7.56 -17.26
CA VAL A 403 3.41 -6.83 -16.48
C VAL A 403 2.19 -7.71 -16.25
N LEU A 404 1.76 -7.80 -15.00
CA LEU A 404 0.49 -8.42 -14.63
C LEU A 404 -0.60 -7.36 -14.68
N VAL A 405 -1.64 -7.62 -15.46
CA VAL A 405 -2.83 -6.77 -15.57
C VAL A 405 -4.03 -7.52 -15.02
N ALA A 406 -4.74 -6.92 -14.07
CA ALA A 406 -5.84 -7.55 -13.36
C ALA A 406 -7.09 -6.67 -13.36
N GLY A 407 -8.25 -7.28 -13.62
CA GLY A 407 -9.55 -6.63 -13.63
C GLY A 407 -9.77 -5.69 -14.81
N GLY A 408 -10.63 -4.70 -14.59
CA GLY A 408 -11.10 -3.72 -15.55
C GLY A 408 -12.41 -4.11 -16.23
N GLY A 409 -13.13 -3.08 -16.70
CA GLY A 409 -14.21 -3.25 -17.66
C GLY A 409 -13.68 -3.28 -19.10
N THR A 410 -14.59 -3.29 -20.07
CA THR A 410 -14.26 -3.07 -21.49
C THR A 410 -14.91 -1.82 -22.03
N ILE A 411 -14.19 -1.20 -22.96
CA ILE A 411 -14.77 -0.27 -23.92
C ILE A 411 -15.26 -1.12 -25.09
N GLN A 412 -16.53 -0.98 -25.45
CA GLN A 412 -17.11 -1.69 -26.60
C GLN A 412 -16.64 -1.04 -27.91
N SER A 413 -16.51 -1.83 -28.97
CA SER A 413 -16.05 -1.35 -30.29
C SER A 413 -17.02 -0.37 -30.96
N ASP A 414 -18.26 -0.26 -30.48
CA ASP A 414 -19.24 0.72 -30.94
C ASP A 414 -19.02 2.12 -30.36
N GLY A 415 -17.95 2.30 -29.57
CA GLY A 415 -17.62 3.55 -28.89
C GLY A 415 -18.52 3.86 -27.71
N SER A 416 -19.45 2.96 -27.35
CA SER A 416 -20.26 3.14 -26.16
C SER A 416 -19.38 2.94 -24.93
N PHE A 417 -19.12 4.06 -24.25
CA PHE A 417 -18.23 4.14 -23.10
C PHE A 417 -18.81 3.54 -21.81
N LEU A 418 -19.99 2.90 -21.90
CA LEU A 418 -20.61 2.24 -20.76
C LEU A 418 -19.89 0.90 -20.55
N PRO A 419 -19.12 0.74 -19.45
CA PRO A 419 -18.52 -0.53 -19.12
C PRO A 419 -19.68 -1.45 -18.72
N ARG A 420 -20.23 -2.23 -19.65
CA ARG A 420 -21.33 -3.16 -19.36
C ARG A 420 -20.80 -4.54 -18.96
N ASP A 421 -19.62 -4.91 -19.46
CA ASP A 421 -19.13 -6.29 -19.39
C ASP A 421 -17.87 -6.43 -18.51
N VAL A 422 -18.03 -6.24 -17.19
CA VAL A 422 -17.07 -6.81 -16.20
C VAL A 422 -17.30 -8.30 -15.98
N GLU A 423 -18.25 -8.91 -16.70
CA GLU A 423 -18.64 -10.32 -16.51
C GLU A 423 -17.47 -11.29 -16.75
N ALA A 424 -16.49 -10.92 -17.56
CA ALA A 424 -15.28 -11.74 -17.74
C ALA A 424 -14.21 -11.35 -16.71
N ALA A 425 -13.84 -12.33 -15.87
CA ALA A 425 -12.65 -12.27 -15.04
C ALA A 425 -11.43 -11.96 -15.92
N ARG A 426 -10.64 -10.94 -15.57
CA ARG A 426 -9.43 -10.59 -16.31
C ARG A 426 -8.22 -10.69 -15.43
N LEU A 427 -7.37 -11.66 -15.73
CA LEU A 427 -6.00 -11.70 -15.23
C LEU A 427 -5.12 -12.06 -16.42
N GLN A 428 -4.20 -11.16 -16.77
CA GLN A 428 -3.40 -11.25 -17.98
C GLN A 428 -1.94 -10.96 -17.68
N VAL A 429 -1.04 -11.71 -18.29
CA VAL A 429 0.38 -11.35 -18.37
C VAL A 429 0.61 -10.67 -19.71
N VAL A 430 1.17 -9.45 -19.66
CA VAL A 430 1.62 -8.68 -20.82
C VAL A 430 3.15 -8.74 -20.86
N VAL A 431 3.69 -9.44 -21.85
CA VAL A 431 5.13 -9.52 -22.11
C VAL A 431 5.49 -8.47 -23.15
N ILE A 432 6.43 -7.61 -22.84
CA ILE A 432 6.80 -6.44 -23.66
C ILE A 432 8.24 -6.60 -24.12
N ASP A 433 8.41 -6.63 -25.44
CA ASP A 433 9.71 -6.51 -26.08
C ASP A 433 9.85 -5.08 -26.59
N ALA A 434 10.58 -4.26 -25.82
CA ALA A 434 10.82 -2.86 -26.17
C ALA A 434 11.70 -2.69 -27.41
N THR A 435 12.52 -3.70 -27.76
CA THR A 435 13.38 -3.66 -28.95
C THR A 435 12.55 -3.86 -30.21
N LEU A 436 11.59 -4.78 -30.15
CA LEU A 436 10.69 -5.09 -31.27
C LEU A 436 9.46 -4.18 -31.31
N GLY A 437 9.18 -3.44 -30.22
CA GLY A 437 7.96 -2.64 -30.09
C GLY A 437 6.72 -3.52 -30.09
N THR A 438 6.77 -4.67 -29.43
CA THR A 438 5.66 -5.64 -29.40
C THR A 438 5.21 -5.93 -27.97
N ALA A 439 3.91 -6.17 -27.80
CA ALA A 439 3.33 -6.70 -26.57
C ALA A 439 2.56 -7.99 -26.87
N THR A 440 2.85 -9.05 -26.12
CA THR A 440 2.12 -10.33 -26.18
C THR A 440 1.31 -10.51 -24.91
N VAL A 441 0.00 -10.67 -25.06
CA VAL A 441 -0.95 -10.85 -23.96
C VAL A 441 -1.29 -12.33 -23.86
N THR A 442 -1.16 -12.87 -22.65
CA THR A 442 -1.57 -14.23 -22.31
C THR A 442 -2.53 -14.19 -21.14
N ASP A 443 -3.72 -14.78 -21.31
CA ASP A 443 -4.67 -14.95 -20.22
C ASP A 443 -4.10 -15.91 -19.17
N VAL A 444 -4.27 -15.56 -17.90
CA VAL A 444 -3.83 -16.37 -16.78
C VAL A 444 -4.93 -17.35 -16.42
N ASP A 445 -4.58 -18.62 -16.34
CA ASP A 445 -5.49 -19.63 -15.81
C ASP A 445 -5.69 -19.38 -14.31
N THR A 446 -6.88 -18.91 -13.96
CA THR A 446 -7.30 -18.68 -12.56
C THR A 446 -7.87 -19.96 -11.92
N GLY A 447 -7.91 -21.06 -12.69
CA GLY A 447 -8.26 -22.40 -12.27
C GLY A 447 -9.69 -22.59 -11.77
N ALA A 448 -10.01 -23.83 -11.37
CA ALA A 448 -11.22 -24.18 -10.61
C ALA A 448 -11.20 -23.64 -9.16
N ALA A 449 -10.16 -22.89 -8.77
CA ALA A 449 -9.93 -22.40 -7.41
C ALA A 449 -10.83 -21.21 -7.01
N GLY A 450 -11.85 -20.88 -7.82
CA GLY A 450 -12.83 -19.84 -7.52
C GLY A 450 -12.28 -18.41 -7.61
N LEU A 451 -11.09 -18.22 -8.19
CA LEU A 451 -10.47 -16.89 -8.32
C LEU A 451 -11.11 -16.02 -9.40
N GLY A 452 -11.82 -16.60 -10.37
CA GLY A 452 -12.39 -15.86 -11.50
C GLY A 452 -13.23 -14.65 -11.06
N THR A 453 -14.16 -14.82 -10.11
CA THR A 453 -15.01 -13.70 -9.64
C THR A 453 -14.22 -12.62 -8.91
N ALA A 454 -13.04 -12.93 -8.37
CA ALA A 454 -12.19 -11.92 -7.75
C ALA A 454 -11.59 -10.94 -8.78
N PHE A 455 -11.41 -11.37 -10.02
CA PHE A 455 -10.86 -10.56 -11.11
C PHE A 455 -11.92 -9.87 -11.97
N GLN A 456 -13.19 -9.97 -11.60
CA GLN A 456 -14.28 -9.19 -12.21
C GLN A 456 -14.37 -7.82 -11.50
N ARG A 457 -13.29 -7.03 -11.46
CA ARG A 457 -13.27 -5.75 -10.71
C ARG A 457 -12.69 -4.60 -11.51
N GLY A 458 -13.38 -3.47 -11.56
CA GLY A 458 -12.80 -2.20 -12.02
C GLY A 458 -12.15 -1.41 -10.88
N ALA A 459 -11.13 -0.63 -11.21
CA ALA A 459 -10.38 0.25 -10.29
C ALA A 459 -9.84 -0.46 -9.03
N ALA A 460 -9.56 -1.75 -9.14
CA ALA A 460 -8.82 -2.47 -8.11
C ALA A 460 -7.36 -1.98 -8.07
N ARG A 461 -6.66 -2.34 -7.01
CA ARG A 461 -5.22 -2.17 -6.89
C ARG A 461 -4.56 -3.53 -6.83
N LEU A 462 -3.41 -3.64 -7.48
CA LEU A 462 -2.59 -4.84 -7.52
C LEU A 462 -1.24 -4.49 -6.90
N MET A 463 -0.91 -5.15 -5.80
CA MET A 463 0.32 -4.91 -5.05
C MET A 463 1.19 -6.18 -5.08
N PRO A 464 2.46 -6.08 -5.52
CA PRO A 464 3.44 -7.13 -5.33
C PRO A 464 3.72 -7.33 -3.83
N LEU A 465 3.74 -8.58 -3.37
CA LEU A 465 4.11 -8.95 -2.00
C LEU A 465 5.54 -9.51 -1.89
N GLY A 466 6.29 -9.53 -3.00
CA GLY A 466 7.60 -10.18 -3.11
C GLY A 466 7.51 -11.54 -3.82
N GLY A 467 8.58 -11.87 -4.57
CA GLY A 467 8.59 -13.00 -5.48
C GLY A 467 7.43 -12.93 -6.49
N ASP A 468 6.75 -14.06 -6.70
CA ASP A 468 5.59 -14.16 -7.58
C ASP A 468 4.25 -14.03 -6.84
N ASN A 469 4.24 -13.42 -5.64
CA ASN A 469 3.03 -13.24 -4.84
C ASN A 469 2.41 -11.86 -5.04
N PHE A 470 1.09 -11.83 -5.16
CA PHE A 470 0.31 -10.62 -5.41
C PHE A 470 -0.87 -10.51 -4.46
N TRP A 471 -1.27 -9.27 -4.24
CA TRP A 471 -2.49 -8.92 -3.54
C TRP A 471 -3.36 -8.02 -4.39
N LEU A 472 -4.55 -8.51 -4.75
CA LEU A 472 -5.60 -7.72 -5.39
C LEU A 472 -6.60 -7.26 -4.33
N TYR A 473 -6.77 -5.95 -4.19
CA TYR A 473 -7.66 -5.37 -3.20
C TYR A 473 -8.42 -4.16 -3.74
N GLY A 474 -9.52 -3.82 -3.05
CA GLY A 474 -10.44 -2.79 -3.48
C GLY A 474 -11.14 -3.13 -4.79
N GLY A 475 -11.47 -2.08 -5.55
CA GLY A 475 -12.26 -2.15 -6.78
C GLY A 475 -13.75 -2.41 -6.54
N TYR A 476 -14.51 -2.51 -7.63
CA TYR A 476 -15.97 -2.73 -7.64
C TYR A 476 -16.33 -3.84 -8.64
N THR A 477 -17.27 -4.73 -8.31
CA THR A 477 -17.51 -5.96 -9.10
C THR A 477 -18.37 -5.76 -10.34
N ALA A 478 -19.28 -4.78 -10.36
CA ALA A 478 -20.20 -4.66 -11.48
C ALA A 478 -20.81 -3.26 -11.61
N PHE A 479 -21.01 -2.86 -12.86
CA PHE A 479 -21.70 -1.63 -13.32
C PHE A 479 -23.18 -1.90 -13.63
N VAL A 480 -23.79 -2.92 -13.00
CA VAL A 480 -25.07 -3.49 -13.45
C VAL A 480 -26.21 -3.03 -12.51
N PRO A 481 -27.43 -2.77 -13.02
CA PRO A 481 -28.54 -2.27 -12.21
C PRO A 481 -28.89 -3.14 -10.99
N LYS A 482 -29.47 -2.47 -9.99
CA LYS A 482 -29.97 -2.93 -8.68
C LYS A 482 -30.63 -4.32 -8.62
N ASP A 483 -31.18 -4.79 -9.73
CA ASP A 483 -32.00 -6.00 -9.80
C ASP A 483 -31.17 -7.30 -9.80
N ILE A 484 -29.87 -7.25 -10.10
CA ILE A 484 -28.96 -8.42 -10.04
C ILE A 484 -28.19 -8.48 -8.70
N CYS A 485 -27.97 -7.34 -8.04
CA CYS A 485 -27.33 -7.27 -6.71
C CYS A 485 -28.31 -7.54 -5.55
N GLY A 486 -29.23 -8.50 -5.72
CA GLY A 486 -30.09 -9.00 -4.64
C GLY A 486 -31.12 -8.02 -4.06
N GLY A 487 -31.37 -6.87 -4.69
CA GLY A 487 -32.36 -5.88 -4.22
C GLY A 487 -31.96 -5.11 -2.94
N THR A 488 -30.92 -5.53 -2.22
CA THR A 488 -30.41 -4.88 -0.99
C THR A 488 -29.18 -4.00 -1.21
N GLY A 489 -28.60 -3.95 -2.41
CA GLY A 489 -27.52 -3.02 -2.78
C GLY A 489 -26.13 -3.34 -2.19
N SER A 490 -26.05 -4.29 -1.26
CA SER A 490 -24.81 -4.80 -0.65
C SER A 490 -24.02 -5.73 -1.55
N ASP A 491 -24.66 -6.33 -2.56
CA ASP A 491 -24.09 -7.47 -3.31
C ASP A 491 -23.25 -7.04 -4.54
N CYS A 492 -23.19 -5.74 -4.85
CA CYS A 492 -22.45 -5.22 -6.00
C CYS A 492 -20.95 -4.98 -5.76
N LEU A 493 -20.45 -5.28 -4.57
CA LEU A 493 -19.08 -4.94 -4.18
C LEU A 493 -18.42 -6.14 -3.54
N PRO A 494 -17.31 -6.62 -4.10
CA PRO A 494 -16.66 -7.80 -3.57
C PRO A 494 -15.94 -7.41 -2.28
N ALA A 495 -16.53 -7.79 -1.16
CA ALA A 495 -15.97 -7.58 0.18
C ALA A 495 -14.72 -8.44 0.47
N LYS A 496 -14.10 -9.09 -0.52
CA LYS A 496 -12.96 -9.99 -0.27
C LYS A 496 -11.76 -9.50 -1.04
N THR A 497 -10.62 -9.35 -0.40
CA THR A 497 -9.36 -9.18 -1.12
C THR A 497 -8.81 -10.56 -1.48
N VAL A 498 -7.94 -10.64 -2.47
CA VAL A 498 -7.41 -11.92 -2.95
C VAL A 498 -5.90 -11.90 -3.01
N ARG A 499 -5.31 -12.90 -2.36
CA ARG A 499 -3.88 -13.20 -2.44
C ARG A 499 -3.67 -14.38 -3.34
N PHE A 500 -2.72 -14.27 -4.26
CA PHE A 500 -2.40 -15.33 -5.19
C PHE A 500 -0.94 -15.30 -5.57
N ALA A 501 -0.41 -16.47 -5.92
CA ALA A 501 0.91 -16.65 -6.49
C ALA A 501 0.74 -16.91 -7.98
N MET A 502 1.67 -16.36 -8.76
CA MET A 502 1.80 -16.62 -10.18
C MET A 502 2.83 -17.73 -10.40
N THR A 503 2.54 -18.68 -11.29
CA THR A 503 3.54 -19.64 -11.76
C THR A 503 3.43 -19.81 -13.28
N GLY A 504 4.48 -20.31 -13.93
CA GLY A 504 4.45 -20.58 -15.37
C GLY A 504 4.35 -19.33 -16.25
N ILE A 505 4.82 -18.17 -15.76
CA ILE A 505 4.67 -16.85 -16.39
C ILE A 505 5.07 -16.83 -17.88
N ASP A 506 6.08 -17.61 -18.27
CA ASP A 506 6.62 -17.63 -19.64
C ASP A 506 5.92 -18.60 -20.61
N THR A 507 5.04 -19.48 -20.14
CA THR A 507 4.48 -20.55 -20.96
C THR A 507 2.98 -20.68 -20.82
N ALA A 508 2.51 -20.93 -19.60
CA ALA A 508 1.11 -21.11 -19.26
C ALA A 508 0.91 -20.50 -17.87
N PRO A 509 0.71 -19.18 -17.79
CA PRO A 509 0.62 -18.50 -16.51
C PRO A 509 -0.61 -19.03 -15.76
N THR A 510 -0.41 -19.43 -14.51
CA THR A 510 -1.48 -19.86 -13.61
C THR A 510 -1.45 -19.02 -12.34
N ALA A 511 -2.62 -18.71 -11.80
CA ALA A 511 -2.80 -18.05 -10.52
C ALA A 511 -3.35 -19.04 -9.50
N THR A 512 -2.63 -19.22 -8.39
CA THR A 512 -3.06 -20.09 -7.28
C THR A 512 -3.27 -19.25 -6.02
N PRO A 513 -4.37 -19.41 -5.27
CA PRO A 513 -4.54 -18.71 -3.99
C PRO A 513 -3.38 -18.98 -3.04
N VAL A 514 -2.92 -17.95 -2.32
CA VAL A 514 -1.84 -18.08 -1.32
C VAL A 514 -2.43 -17.94 0.07
N GLY A 515 -2.46 -19.06 0.81
CA GLY A 515 -2.98 -19.14 2.18
C GLY A 515 -4.50 -18.93 2.28
N ASN A 516 -4.98 -18.68 3.49
CA ASN A 516 -6.38 -18.31 3.72
C ASN A 516 -6.65 -16.96 3.05
N ALA A 517 -7.74 -16.87 2.28
CA ALA A 517 -8.16 -15.62 1.67
C ALA A 517 -8.32 -14.56 2.77
N LEU A 518 -7.60 -13.45 2.62
CA LEU A 518 -7.78 -12.32 3.50
C LEU A 518 -9.15 -11.69 3.20
N GLU A 519 -10.14 -11.99 4.04
CA GLU A 519 -11.46 -11.38 4.02
C GLU A 519 -11.40 -9.95 4.59
N LEU A 520 -10.66 -9.08 3.91
CA LEU A 520 -10.82 -7.65 4.10
C LEU A 520 -12.04 -7.19 3.32
N SER A 521 -13.13 -6.95 4.04
CA SER A 521 -14.23 -6.14 3.54
C SER A 521 -13.72 -4.73 3.37
N VAL A 522 -13.40 -4.38 2.13
CA VAL A 522 -13.04 -3.02 1.77
C VAL A 522 -14.32 -2.31 1.39
N GLY A 523 -14.58 -1.16 2.01
CA GLY A 523 -15.77 -0.37 1.72
C GLY A 523 -15.97 -0.07 0.22
N PRO A 524 -17.19 0.31 -0.17
CA PRO A 524 -17.64 0.48 -1.55
C PRO A 524 -16.76 1.35 -2.45
N LEU A 525 -15.99 2.25 -1.84
CA LEU A 525 -15.27 3.31 -2.53
C LEU A 525 -13.76 3.04 -2.64
N GLY A 526 -13.36 1.77 -2.64
CA GLY A 526 -11.96 1.37 -2.80
C GLY A 526 -11.11 1.60 -1.54
N ALA A 527 -9.85 1.14 -1.60
CA ALA A 527 -8.84 1.36 -0.56
C ALA A 527 -7.52 1.83 -1.15
N GLY A 528 -6.77 2.51 -0.31
CA GLY A 528 -5.33 2.66 -0.47
C GLY A 528 -4.64 1.54 0.32
N ALA A 529 -3.51 1.06 -0.18
CA ALA A 529 -2.58 0.30 0.63
C ALA A 529 -1.15 0.69 0.30
N LEU A 530 -0.29 0.68 1.30
CA LEU A 530 1.10 1.10 1.20
C LEU A 530 2.00 0.17 2.01
N PRO A 531 3.04 -0.44 1.41
CA PRO A 531 4.03 -1.18 2.17
C PRO A 531 4.88 -0.21 3.03
N LEU A 532 5.16 -0.60 4.27
CA LEU A 532 5.96 0.17 5.24
C LEU A 532 7.43 -0.30 5.30
N GLY A 533 7.83 -1.25 4.45
CA GLY A 533 9.21 -1.71 4.30
C GLY A 533 9.63 -2.92 5.16
N ASP A 534 8.84 -3.31 6.14
CA ASP A 534 9.08 -4.43 7.07
C ASP A 534 8.08 -5.59 6.90
N GLY A 535 7.51 -5.69 5.69
CA GLY A 535 6.36 -6.56 5.41
C GLY A 535 5.03 -6.07 5.98
N ALA A 536 5.00 -4.98 6.76
CA ALA A 536 3.73 -4.35 7.11
C ALA A 536 3.18 -3.55 5.94
N ILE A 537 1.85 -3.54 5.83
CA ILE A 537 1.11 -2.81 4.82
C ILE A 537 0.03 -2.01 5.54
N LEU A 538 0.13 -0.69 5.44
CA LEU A 538 -0.93 0.20 5.90
C LEU A 538 -2.07 0.17 4.89
N VAL A 539 -3.28 -0.14 5.35
CA VAL A 539 -4.49 -0.19 4.51
C VAL A 539 -5.45 0.90 4.99
N THR A 540 -5.76 1.84 4.10
CA THR A 540 -6.76 2.88 4.36
C THR A 540 -8.06 2.51 3.65
N SER A 541 -9.12 2.22 4.40
CA SER A 541 -10.39 1.81 3.80
C SER A 541 -11.28 2.98 3.39
N GLY A 542 -12.18 2.70 2.46
CA GLY A 542 -13.32 3.58 2.13
C GLY A 542 -14.40 3.63 3.20
N ILE A 543 -15.43 4.44 2.92
CA ILE A 543 -16.51 4.96 3.80
C ILE A 543 -17.38 3.88 4.49
N ALA A 544 -17.09 2.59 4.31
CA ALA A 544 -17.63 1.54 5.16
C ALA A 544 -16.53 0.55 5.58
N THR A 545 -16.33 0.46 6.88
CA THR A 545 -15.78 -0.64 7.67
C THR A 545 -14.80 -1.62 7.03
N ILE A 546 -13.62 -1.74 7.64
CA ILE A 546 -13.03 -3.06 7.90
C ILE A 546 -13.79 -3.64 9.09
N THR A 547 -14.91 -4.33 8.88
CA THR A 547 -15.61 -5.04 9.97
C THR A 547 -16.03 -6.42 9.52
N GLN A 548 -15.97 -7.36 10.46
CA GLN A 548 -16.91 -8.47 10.46
C GLN A 548 -18.24 -8.14 11.17
N SER A 549 -18.44 -6.96 11.78
CA SER A 549 -19.74 -6.24 11.86
C SER A 549 -19.70 -4.91 12.65
N SER A 550 -20.10 -3.80 12.00
CA SER A 550 -20.55 -2.47 12.52
C SER A 550 -19.53 -1.32 12.79
N LEU A 551 -19.88 -0.12 12.29
CA LEU A 551 -19.03 1.03 11.89
C LEU A 551 -18.28 1.82 12.99
N GLY A 552 -16.94 1.87 12.85
CA GLY A 552 -16.01 2.90 13.34
C GLY A 552 -15.02 3.34 12.25
N LYS A 553 -14.33 4.48 12.43
CA LYS A 553 -13.46 5.19 11.48
C LYS A 553 -12.09 4.50 11.26
N ALA A 554 -12.05 3.25 10.81
CA ALA A 554 -10.79 2.49 10.84
C ALA A 554 -9.95 2.65 9.56
N ALA A 555 -8.66 3.00 9.73
CA ALA A 555 -7.58 2.41 8.94
C ALA A 555 -7.12 1.12 9.65
N ALA A 556 -6.56 0.16 8.93
CA ALA A 556 -5.96 -1.03 9.52
C ALA A 556 -4.52 -1.17 9.09
N LEU A 557 -3.66 -1.52 10.04
CA LEU A 557 -2.34 -2.03 9.72
C LEU A 557 -2.44 -3.54 9.54
N VAL A 558 -2.02 -4.01 8.36
CA VAL A 558 -2.02 -5.43 8.01
C VAL A 558 -0.58 -5.86 7.78
N ARG A 559 -0.07 -6.77 8.62
CA ARG A 559 1.28 -7.30 8.42
C ARG A 559 1.26 -8.57 7.57
N PHE A 560 2.03 -8.58 6.50
CA PHE A 560 2.25 -9.74 5.65
C PHE A 560 3.73 -10.07 5.68
N ALA A 561 4.10 -11.07 6.47
CA ALA A 561 5.40 -11.66 6.32
C ALA A 561 5.22 -13.05 5.74
N ALA A 562 5.55 -13.18 4.45
CA ALA A 562 5.94 -14.47 3.89
C ALA A 562 7.32 -14.78 4.47
N PHE A 563 7.33 -15.53 5.56
CA PHE A 563 8.56 -15.90 6.25
C PHE A 563 9.31 -16.96 5.43
N GLU A 564 10.26 -16.53 4.59
CA GLU A 564 11.01 -17.43 3.69
C GLU A 564 11.90 -18.43 4.45
N ARG A 565 12.34 -18.09 5.66
CA ARG A 565 13.04 -19.01 6.57
C ARG A 565 12.11 -19.53 7.66
N ASP A 566 11.99 -20.85 7.70
CA ASP A 566 11.36 -21.59 8.78
C ASP A 566 12.26 -21.59 10.03
N LEU A 567 12.15 -20.52 10.83
CA LEU A 567 12.92 -20.39 12.06
C LEU A 567 12.55 -21.45 13.11
N CYS A 568 11.34 -21.99 13.04
CA CYS A 568 10.89 -23.05 13.93
C CYS A 568 11.54 -24.40 13.60
N ALA A 569 11.85 -24.67 12.32
CA ALA A 569 12.63 -25.83 11.93
C ALA A 569 14.14 -25.69 12.18
N LEU A 570 14.65 -24.45 12.23
CA LEU A 570 16.09 -24.17 12.37
C LEU A 570 16.58 -24.05 13.83
N ALA A 571 15.68 -23.72 14.76
CA ALA A 571 16.02 -23.60 16.17
C ALA A 571 15.86 -24.96 16.89
N PRO A 572 16.92 -25.46 17.56
CA PRO A 572 16.94 -26.77 18.22
C PRO A 572 16.00 -26.90 19.41
#